data_AF-A0A4Q3UD60-F1
#
_entry.id   AF-A0A4Q3UD60-F1
#
_cell.length_a   1.000
_cell.length_b   1.000
_cell.length_c   1.000
_cell.angle_alpha   90.00
_cell.angle_beta   90.00
_cell.angle_gamma   90.00
#
_symmetry.space_group_name_H-M   'P 1'
#
loop_
_entity.id
_entity.type
_entity.pdbx_description
1 polymer ?
#
loop_
_entity_poly.entity_id
_entity_poly.type
_entity_poly.pdbx_seq_one_letter_code
_entity_poly.pdbx_strand_id
1 'polypeptide(L)'
;PPLAFLRGTLDAMLVAFSTSSSSASLPVEMSVAEKNLGIGRPVFSTVLPVGVAIGRDGTAMYVALLSVFGAQALGIPLAAPDLVLILFVSTLIAVSAPPVPSAALFMMSAVLSTIGISDVQAAVIVGFILPFDRFLDMMRTVPNVTSNLTNATIVARAANEIDVEVFKRKPVE
;
A
#
# COMPACT_ATOMS: atom_id res chain seq x y z
N PRO A 1 10.62 18.64 3.15
CA PRO A 1 11.79 17.75 3.38
C PRO A 1 11.35 16.32 3.74
N PRO A 2 12.03 15.27 3.26
CA PRO A 2 11.65 13.88 3.52
C PRO A 2 11.60 13.53 5.02
N LEU A 3 12.57 14.01 5.80
CA LEU A 3 12.61 13.73 7.24
C LEU A 3 11.46 14.38 8.03
N ALA A 4 11.02 15.57 7.61
CA ALA A 4 9.88 16.25 8.21
C ALA A 4 8.56 15.53 7.87
N PHE A 5 8.43 15.08 6.62
CA PHE A 5 7.31 14.25 6.19
C PHE A 5 7.20 12.97 7.02
N LEU A 6 8.28 12.17 7.10
CA LEU A 6 8.30 10.91 7.84
C LEU A 6 7.93 11.09 9.32
N ARG A 7 8.40 12.18 9.94
CA ARG A 7 8.03 12.52 11.33
C ARG A 7 6.55 12.88 11.44
N GLY A 8 6.02 13.67 10.52
CA GLY A 8 4.61 14.07 10.52
C GLY A 8 3.65 12.90 10.29
N THR A 9 4.06 11.90 9.50
CA THR A 9 3.22 10.76 9.12
C THR A 9 3.30 9.53 10.03
N LEU A 10 4.16 9.56 11.05
CA LEU A 10 4.49 8.38 11.85
C LEU A 10 3.25 7.75 12.50
N ASP A 11 2.35 8.55 13.07
CA ASP A 11 1.14 8.05 13.71
C ASP A 11 0.22 7.33 12.74
N ALA A 12 0.01 7.89 11.56
CA ALA A 12 -0.79 7.26 10.51
C ALA A 12 -0.15 5.93 10.09
N MET A 13 1.19 5.86 9.97
CA MET A 13 1.91 4.62 9.67
C MET A 13 1.76 3.57 10.78
N LEU A 14 1.83 3.97 12.05
CA LEU A 14 1.68 3.06 13.20
C LEU A 14 0.25 2.53 13.32
N VAL A 15 -0.76 3.37 13.09
CA VAL A 15 -2.17 2.95 13.04
C VAL A 15 -2.38 2.01 11.87
N ALA A 16 -1.89 2.35 10.67
CA ALA A 16 -1.97 1.50 9.49
C ALA A 16 -1.34 0.12 9.72
N PHE A 17 -0.16 0.08 10.34
CA PHE A 17 0.50 -1.16 10.72
C PHE A 17 -0.38 -1.97 11.67
N SER A 18 -0.90 -1.36 12.73
CA SER A 18 -1.69 -2.04 13.77
C SER A 18 -3.02 -2.57 13.25
N THR A 19 -3.75 -1.77 12.47
CA THR A 19 -5.09 -2.12 11.95
C THR A 19 -5.02 -3.00 10.71
N SER A 20 -3.95 -2.88 9.92
CA SER A 20 -3.82 -3.53 8.59
C SER A 20 -4.97 -3.18 7.65
N SER A 21 -5.48 -1.95 7.76
CA SER A 21 -6.54 -1.45 6.91
C SER A 21 -6.36 0.04 6.62
N SER A 22 -6.24 0.38 5.33
CA SER A 22 -6.19 1.75 4.84
C SER A 22 -7.48 2.53 5.09
N SER A 23 -8.64 1.84 5.11
CA SER A 23 -9.91 2.50 5.43
C SER A 23 -10.07 2.77 6.92
N ALA A 24 -9.52 1.90 7.77
CA ALA A 24 -9.49 2.13 9.22
C ALA A 24 -8.49 3.23 9.62
N SER A 25 -7.42 3.45 8.85
CA SER A 25 -6.44 4.52 9.11
C SER A 25 -6.86 5.89 8.57
N LEU A 26 -7.83 5.97 7.65
CA LEU A 26 -8.24 7.21 6.99
C LEU A 26 -8.53 8.39 7.94
N PRO A 27 -9.26 8.23 9.07
CA PRO A 27 -9.48 9.34 10.00
C PRO A 27 -8.17 9.89 10.60
N VAL A 28 -7.21 9.01 10.87
CA VAL A 28 -5.88 9.39 11.38
C VAL A 28 -5.05 10.04 10.29
N GLU A 29 -5.12 9.53 9.05
CA GLU A 29 -4.48 10.15 7.88
C GLU A 29 -4.97 11.60 7.68
N MET A 30 -6.28 11.84 7.82
CA MET A 30 -6.87 13.18 7.73
C MET A 30 -6.40 14.09 8.86
N SER A 31 -6.38 13.61 10.12
CA SER A 31 -5.86 14.37 11.27
C SER A 31 -4.40 14.76 11.08
N VAL A 32 -3.56 13.79 10.67
CA VAL A 32 -2.14 14.00 10.39
C VAL A 32 -1.93 14.96 9.23
N ALA A 33 -2.70 14.82 8.15
CA ALA A 33 -2.62 15.72 7.00
C ALA A 33 -2.89 17.17 7.39
N GLU A 34 -3.93 17.40 8.19
CA GLU A 34 -4.30 18.74 8.67
C GLU A 34 -3.29 19.28 9.69
N LYS A 35 -3.03 18.52 10.77
CA LYS A 35 -2.30 19.02 11.95
C LYS A 35 -0.78 18.94 11.82
N ASN A 36 -0.26 17.91 11.17
CA ASN A 36 1.18 17.63 11.11
C ASN A 36 1.79 17.98 9.74
N LEU A 37 1.02 17.85 8.65
CA LEU A 37 1.49 18.19 7.30
C LEU A 37 1.01 19.56 6.82
N GLY A 38 0.07 20.20 7.52
CA GLY A 38 -0.43 21.53 7.16
C GLY A 38 -1.21 21.54 5.85
N ILE A 39 -1.79 20.41 5.44
CA ILE A 39 -2.54 20.27 4.20
C ILE A 39 -3.93 20.88 4.39
N GLY A 40 -4.34 21.70 3.43
CA GLY A 40 -5.67 22.31 3.40
C GLY A 40 -6.80 21.29 3.25
N ARG A 41 -7.93 21.56 3.88
CA ARG A 41 -9.15 20.74 3.80
C ARG A 41 -9.59 20.38 2.38
N PRO A 42 -9.54 21.29 1.38
CA PRO A 42 -9.91 20.93 0.01
C PRO A 42 -9.11 19.74 -0.55
N VAL A 43 -7.85 19.60 -0.16
CA VAL A 43 -6.96 18.54 -0.67
C VAL A 43 -7.10 17.26 0.14
N PHE A 44 -6.96 17.29 1.47
CA PHE A 44 -6.97 16.03 2.23
C PHE A 44 -8.36 15.36 2.24
N SER A 45 -9.44 16.14 2.16
CA SER A 45 -10.82 15.59 2.13
C SER A 45 -11.21 14.93 0.81
N THR A 46 -10.40 15.13 -0.24
CA THR A 46 -10.65 14.58 -1.58
C THR A 46 -9.59 13.54 -1.96
N VAL A 47 -8.31 13.91 -1.82
CA VAL A 47 -7.19 13.06 -2.25
C VAL A 47 -7.04 11.83 -1.36
N LEU A 48 -7.21 11.93 -0.03
CA LEU A 48 -7.04 10.77 0.85
C LEU A 48 -8.14 9.71 0.66
N PRO A 49 -9.45 10.06 0.61
CA PRO A 49 -10.48 9.05 0.33
C PRO A 49 -10.32 8.38 -1.04
N VAL A 50 -9.93 9.15 -2.07
CA VAL A 50 -9.61 8.57 -3.38
C VAL A 50 -8.40 7.64 -3.28
N GLY A 51 -7.33 8.07 -2.60
CA GLY A 51 -6.14 7.25 -2.35
C GLY A 51 -6.46 5.94 -1.64
N VAL A 52 -7.30 5.92 -0.62
CA VAL A 52 -7.72 4.67 0.05
C VAL A 52 -8.50 3.74 -0.89
N ALA A 53 -9.26 4.29 -1.84
CA ALA A 53 -10.01 3.49 -2.82
C ALA A 53 -9.09 2.86 -3.87
N ILE A 54 -8.16 3.64 -4.46
CA ILE A 54 -7.37 3.21 -5.63
C ILE A 54 -5.85 3.06 -5.38
N GLY A 55 -5.29 3.79 -4.42
CA GLY A 55 -3.85 3.87 -4.12
C GLY A 55 -3.36 2.69 -3.28
N ARG A 56 -3.01 1.60 -3.96
CA ARG A 56 -2.66 0.31 -3.33
C ARG A 56 -1.28 -0.20 -3.70
N ASP A 57 -0.30 0.68 -3.60
CA ASP A 57 1.08 0.41 -4.01
C ASP A 57 1.71 -0.75 -3.22
N GLY A 58 1.53 -0.76 -1.90
CA GLY A 58 1.96 -1.84 -1.02
C GLY A 58 1.28 -3.17 -1.34
N THR A 59 0.02 -3.15 -1.78
CA THR A 59 -0.67 -4.36 -2.25
C THR A 59 -0.07 -4.87 -3.55
N ALA A 60 0.22 -3.99 -4.51
CA ALA A 60 0.87 -4.36 -5.77
C ALA A 60 2.26 -4.97 -5.53
N MET A 61 3.05 -4.34 -4.66
CA MET A 61 4.36 -4.85 -4.23
C MET A 61 4.25 -6.21 -3.55
N TYR A 62 3.32 -6.35 -2.60
CA TYR A 62 3.07 -7.60 -1.87
C TYR A 62 2.74 -8.74 -2.84
N VAL A 63 1.75 -8.54 -3.72
CA VAL A 63 1.34 -9.57 -4.69
C VAL A 63 2.47 -9.92 -5.66
N ALA A 64 3.21 -8.93 -6.17
CA ALA A 64 4.34 -9.17 -7.06
C ALA A 64 5.45 -9.99 -6.38
N LEU A 65 5.86 -9.58 -5.18
CA LEU A 65 6.92 -10.24 -4.43
C LEU A 65 6.55 -11.68 -4.08
N LEU A 66 5.31 -11.91 -3.63
CA LEU A 66 4.85 -13.26 -3.32
C LEU A 66 4.71 -14.12 -4.57
N SER A 67 4.35 -13.54 -5.71
CA SER A 67 4.28 -14.28 -6.98
C SER A 67 5.67 -14.75 -7.42
N VAL A 68 6.67 -13.87 -7.33
CA VAL A 68 8.07 -14.21 -7.61
C VAL A 68 8.58 -15.27 -6.63
N PHE A 69 8.32 -15.10 -5.34
CA PHE A 69 8.66 -16.08 -4.31
C PHE A 69 8.01 -17.44 -4.58
N GLY A 70 6.72 -17.46 -4.92
CA GLY A 70 5.96 -18.67 -5.21
C GLY A 70 6.53 -19.45 -6.39
N ALA A 71 6.84 -18.77 -7.49
CA ALA A 71 7.49 -19.39 -8.64
C ALA A 71 8.87 -19.98 -8.27
N GLN A 72 9.68 -19.23 -7.53
CA GLN A 72 11.01 -19.69 -7.08
C GLN A 72 10.92 -20.88 -6.12
N ALA A 73 9.95 -20.87 -5.19
CA ALA A 73 9.72 -21.96 -4.23
C ALA A 73 9.31 -23.27 -4.91
N LEU A 74 8.63 -23.19 -6.06
CA LEU A 74 8.28 -24.34 -6.90
C LEU A 74 9.39 -24.75 -7.87
N GLY A 75 10.53 -24.04 -7.87
CA GLY A 75 11.63 -24.28 -8.81
C GLY A 75 11.30 -23.90 -10.25
N ILE A 76 10.31 -23.03 -10.47
CA ILE A 76 9.90 -22.56 -11.79
C ILE A 76 10.82 -21.40 -12.19
N PRO A 77 11.58 -21.52 -13.29
CA PRO A 77 12.46 -20.45 -13.74
C PRO A 77 11.62 -19.26 -14.22
N LEU A 78 11.98 -18.05 -13.78
CA LEU A 78 11.39 -16.81 -14.24
C LEU A 78 12.32 -16.13 -15.24
N ALA A 79 11.81 -15.84 -16.43
CA ALA A 79 12.49 -15.01 -17.41
C ALA A 79 12.14 -13.52 -17.20
N ALA A 80 12.92 -12.63 -17.83
CA ALA A 80 12.66 -11.19 -17.75
C ALA A 80 11.24 -10.78 -18.21
N PRO A 81 10.64 -11.37 -19.26
CA PRO A 81 9.25 -11.10 -19.62
C PRO A 81 8.24 -11.46 -18.53
N ASP A 82 8.47 -12.54 -17.78
CA ASP A 82 7.58 -12.97 -16.70
C ASP A 82 7.57 -11.96 -15.57
N LEU A 83 8.73 -11.38 -15.24
CA LEU A 83 8.82 -10.33 -14.22
C LEU A 83 8.05 -9.06 -14.61
N VAL A 84 8.11 -8.67 -15.89
CA VAL A 84 7.35 -7.53 -16.41
C VAL A 84 5.84 -7.83 -16.37
N LEU A 85 5.44 -9.05 -16.75
CA LEU A 85 4.05 -9.47 -16.69
C LEU A 85 3.52 -9.49 -15.26
N ILE A 86 4.28 -10.06 -14.31
CA ILE A 86 3.95 -10.06 -12.88
C ILE A 86 3.75 -8.63 -12.39
N LEU A 87 4.67 -7.71 -12.69
CA LEU A 87 4.58 -6.31 -12.26
C LEU A 87 3.31 -5.63 -12.80
N PHE A 88 3.00 -5.83 -14.08
CA PHE A 88 1.85 -5.21 -14.71
C PHE A 88 0.54 -5.76 -14.16
N VAL A 89 0.41 -7.08 -14.10
CA VAL A 89 -0.81 -7.77 -13.63
C VAL A 89 -1.03 -7.54 -12.14
N SER A 90 0.01 -7.59 -11.31
CA SER A 90 -0.10 -7.32 -9.87
C SER A 90 -0.59 -5.90 -9.60
N THR A 91 -0.14 -4.92 -10.39
CA THR A 91 -0.59 -3.53 -10.30
C THR A 91 -2.08 -3.40 -10.62
N LEU A 92 -2.53 -4.03 -11.70
CA LEU A 92 -3.96 -4.05 -12.07
C LEU A 92 -4.84 -4.71 -11.01
N ILE A 93 -4.38 -5.84 -10.48
CA ILE A 93 -5.09 -6.59 -9.43
C ILE A 93 -5.14 -5.77 -8.13
N ALA A 94 -4.06 -5.08 -7.78
CA ALA A 94 -4.00 -4.28 -6.56
C ALA A 94 -5.08 -3.19 -6.53
N VAL A 95 -5.38 -2.54 -7.66
CA VAL A 95 -6.46 -1.54 -7.75
C VAL A 95 -7.84 -2.15 -7.50
N SER A 96 -8.02 -3.43 -7.87
CA SER A 96 -9.29 -4.16 -7.72
C SER A 96 -9.46 -4.82 -6.35
N ALA A 97 -8.42 -4.79 -5.51
CA ALA A 97 -8.47 -5.40 -4.20
C ALA A 97 -9.49 -4.70 -3.30
N PRO A 98 -10.25 -5.40 -2.43
CA PRO A 98 -11.06 -4.77 -1.39
C PRO A 98 -10.20 -4.29 -0.20
N PRO A 99 -10.55 -3.21 0.52
CA PRO A 99 -9.70 -2.63 1.58
C PRO A 99 -9.85 -3.39 2.90
N VAL A 100 -9.81 -4.72 2.82
CA VAL A 100 -10.04 -5.65 3.92
C VAL A 100 -8.78 -6.50 4.14
N PRO A 101 -8.52 -6.91 5.40
CA PRO A 101 -7.36 -7.72 5.73
C PRO A 101 -7.29 -9.02 4.92
N SER A 102 -6.07 -9.49 4.64
CA SER A 102 -5.76 -10.78 4.00
C SER A 102 -6.30 -11.04 2.59
N ALA A 103 -7.15 -10.17 2.03
CA ALA A 103 -7.74 -10.41 0.71
C ALA A 103 -6.70 -10.56 -0.41
N ALA A 104 -5.63 -9.76 -0.39
CA ALA A 104 -4.66 -9.76 -1.49
C ALA A 104 -3.78 -11.01 -1.56
N LEU A 105 -3.69 -11.82 -0.49
CA LEU A 105 -3.01 -13.11 -0.56
C LEU A 105 -3.69 -14.03 -1.57
N PHE A 106 -5.02 -14.11 -1.53
CA PHE A 106 -5.80 -14.96 -2.43
C PHE A 106 -5.82 -14.43 -3.86
N MET A 107 -5.70 -13.12 -4.05
CA MET A 107 -5.62 -12.50 -5.38
C MET A 107 -4.31 -12.80 -6.11
N MET A 108 -3.26 -13.20 -5.40
CA MET A 108 -1.99 -13.60 -6.01
C MET A 108 -2.14 -14.79 -6.97
N SER A 109 -3.09 -15.71 -6.72
CA SER A 109 -3.34 -16.84 -7.61
C SER A 109 -3.66 -16.40 -9.04
N ALA A 110 -4.33 -15.24 -9.21
CA ALA A 110 -4.61 -14.67 -10.52
C ALA A 110 -3.37 -14.08 -11.20
N VAL A 111 -2.32 -13.68 -10.46
CA VAL A 111 -1.02 -13.31 -11.06
C VAL A 111 -0.25 -14.56 -11.46
N LEU A 112 -0.18 -15.55 -10.58
CA LEU A 112 0.53 -16.81 -10.80
C LEU A 112 0.00 -17.54 -12.05
N SER A 113 -1.31 -17.51 -12.31
CA SER A 113 -1.89 -18.13 -13.50
C SER A 113 -1.40 -17.50 -14.82
N THR A 114 -1.05 -16.20 -14.82
CA THR A 114 -0.54 -15.52 -16.03
C THR A 114 0.84 -15.99 -16.47
N ILE A 115 1.61 -16.58 -15.55
CA ILE A 115 2.93 -17.17 -15.80
C ILE A 115 2.88 -18.71 -15.83
N GLY A 116 1.68 -19.28 -16.03
CA GLY A 116 1.50 -20.72 -16.24
C GLY A 116 1.53 -21.58 -14.97
N ILE A 117 1.43 -20.98 -13.78
CA ILE A 117 1.33 -21.71 -12.51
C ILE A 117 -0.11 -22.16 -12.30
N SER A 118 -0.31 -23.46 -12.05
CA SER A 118 -1.64 -24.04 -11.86
C SER A 118 -2.30 -23.61 -10.54
N ASP A 119 -3.62 -23.65 -10.48
CA ASP A 119 -4.39 -23.30 -9.26
C ASP A 119 -3.99 -24.17 -8.05
N VAL A 120 -3.66 -25.45 -8.29
CA VAL A 120 -3.20 -26.37 -7.24
C VAL A 120 -1.85 -25.92 -6.68
N GLN A 121 -0.91 -25.53 -7.54
CA GLN A 121 0.38 -24.99 -7.14
C GLN A 121 0.24 -23.65 -6.40
N ALA A 122 -0.63 -22.76 -6.89
CA ALA A 122 -0.94 -21.49 -6.24
C ALA A 122 -1.53 -21.71 -4.84
N ALA A 123 -2.43 -22.69 -4.66
CA ALA A 123 -3.00 -23.03 -3.37
C ALA A 123 -1.94 -23.51 -2.35
N VAL A 124 -0.94 -24.28 -2.80
CA VAL A 124 0.20 -24.69 -1.95
C VAL A 124 0.99 -23.47 -1.47
N ILE A 125 1.30 -22.53 -2.37
CA ILE A 125 2.02 -21.29 -2.02
C ILE A 125 1.20 -20.45 -1.05
N VAL A 126 -0.10 -20.24 -1.33
CA VAL A 126 -1.01 -19.51 -0.45
C VAL A 126 -1.08 -20.16 0.93
N GLY A 127 -1.21 -21.50 0.99
CA GLY A 127 -1.23 -22.25 2.25
C GLY A 127 0.07 -22.11 3.06
N PHE A 128 1.22 -22.01 2.38
CA PHE A 128 2.49 -21.77 3.04
C PHE A 128 2.60 -20.35 3.64
N ILE A 129 2.07 -19.34 2.94
CA ILE A 129 2.17 -17.93 3.34
C ILE A 129 1.11 -17.55 4.39
N LEU A 130 -0.05 -18.21 4.37
CA LEU A 130 -1.21 -17.89 5.21
C LEU A 130 -0.89 -17.69 6.70
N PRO A 131 -0.04 -18.52 7.37
CA PRO A 131 0.31 -18.32 8.78
C PRO A 131 1.06 -17.01 9.05
N PHE A 132 1.77 -16.48 8.05
CA PHE A 132 2.57 -15.25 8.15
C PHE A 132 1.83 -14.03 7.59
N ASP A 133 0.73 -14.25 6.86
CA ASP A 133 0.01 -13.20 6.15
C ASP A 133 -0.40 -12.05 7.07
N ARG A 134 -0.79 -12.35 8.31
CA ARG A 134 -1.18 -11.30 9.26
C ARG A 134 -0.10 -10.26 9.43
N PHE A 135 1.16 -10.66 9.55
CA PHE A 135 2.30 -9.74 9.71
C PHE A 135 2.66 -9.04 8.38
N LEU A 136 2.62 -9.78 7.27
CA LEU A 136 2.88 -9.23 5.95
C LEU A 136 1.82 -8.18 5.55
N ASP A 137 0.57 -8.38 5.95
CA ASP A 137 -0.55 -7.45 5.74
C ASP A 137 -0.37 -6.14 6.53
N MET A 138 0.14 -6.23 7.77
CA MET A 138 0.55 -5.03 8.53
C MET A 138 1.60 -4.25 7.77
N MET A 139 2.64 -4.94 7.29
CA MET A 139 3.75 -4.30 6.58
C MET A 139 3.34 -3.70 5.24
N ARG A 140 2.42 -4.32 4.48
CA ARG A 140 1.98 -3.78 3.18
C ARG A 140 1.02 -2.59 3.33
N THR A 141 0.31 -2.48 4.45
CA THR A 141 -0.63 -1.38 4.68
C THR A 141 0.10 -0.05 4.93
N VAL A 142 1.27 -0.11 5.58
CA VAL A 142 2.12 1.07 5.84
C VAL A 142 2.48 1.85 4.56
N PRO A 143 3.04 1.24 3.50
CA PRO A 143 3.36 1.97 2.27
C PRO A 143 2.11 2.46 1.52
N ASN A 144 0.95 1.78 1.61
CA ASN A 144 -0.30 2.31 1.04
C ASN A 144 -0.65 3.68 1.68
N VAL A 145 -0.66 3.73 3.01
CA VAL A 145 -0.97 4.95 3.78
C VAL A 145 0.10 6.03 3.57
N THR A 146 1.36 5.62 3.53
CA THR A 146 2.48 6.53 3.26
C THR A 146 2.36 7.17 1.87
N SER A 147 1.98 6.38 0.86
CA SER A 147 1.77 6.87 -0.50
C SER A 147 0.58 7.83 -0.58
N ASN A 148 -0.54 7.53 0.09
CA ASN A 148 -1.69 8.44 0.17
C ASN A 148 -1.30 9.82 0.72
N LEU A 149 -0.58 9.85 1.84
CA LEU A 149 -0.11 11.09 2.45
C LEU A 149 0.94 11.79 1.57
N THR A 150 1.79 11.03 0.87
CA THR A 150 2.77 11.58 -0.08
C THR A 150 2.05 12.27 -1.24
N ASN A 151 1.08 11.60 -1.85
CA ASN A 151 0.28 12.13 -2.94
C ASN A 151 -0.52 13.36 -2.51
N ALA A 152 -1.16 13.32 -1.35
CA ALA A 152 -1.85 14.47 -0.77
C ALA A 152 -0.91 15.66 -0.56
N THR A 153 0.31 15.41 -0.06
CA THR A 153 1.34 16.46 0.13
C THR A 153 1.77 17.07 -1.21
N ILE A 154 1.99 16.24 -2.23
CA ILE A 154 2.39 16.70 -3.58
C ILE A 154 1.27 17.55 -4.21
N VAL A 155 0.03 17.08 -4.14
CA VAL A 155 -1.15 17.81 -4.65
C VAL A 155 -1.35 19.11 -3.89
N ALA A 156 -1.24 19.08 -2.56
CA ALA A 156 -1.34 20.27 -1.71
C ALA A 156 -0.30 21.32 -2.07
N ARG A 157 0.94 20.88 -2.31
CA ARG A 157 2.01 21.77 -2.75
C ARG A 157 1.75 22.37 -4.12
N ALA A 158 1.24 21.58 -5.06
CA ALA A 158 0.89 22.05 -6.40
C ALA A 158 -0.30 23.03 -6.39
N ALA A 159 -1.27 22.83 -5.50
CA ALA A 159 -2.45 23.67 -5.34
C ALA A 159 -2.23 24.90 -4.45
N ASN A 160 -1.03 25.09 -3.87
CA ASN A 160 -0.76 26.08 -2.82
C ASN A 160 -1.66 25.94 -1.57
N GLU A 161 -2.11 24.72 -1.29
CA GLU A 161 -2.96 24.34 -0.15
C GLU A 161 -2.11 23.66 0.93
N ILE A 162 -0.91 24.18 1.20
CA ILE A 162 -0.01 23.65 2.21
C ILE A 162 0.64 24.75 3.05
N ASP A 163 0.47 24.67 4.36
CA ASP A 163 1.21 25.48 5.32
C ASP A 163 2.61 24.87 5.55
N VAL A 164 3.62 25.54 5.00
CA VAL A 164 5.02 25.08 5.05
C VAL A 164 5.61 25.17 6.46
N GLU A 165 5.11 26.08 7.30
CA GLU A 165 5.58 26.23 8.68
C GLU A 165 5.05 25.09 9.54
N VAL A 166 3.76 24.71 9.34
CA VAL A 166 3.19 23.49 9.93
C VAL A 166 3.88 22.23 9.40
N PHE A 167 4.24 22.17 8.12
CA PHE A 167 4.94 21.01 7.57
C PHE A 167 6.36 20.81 8.17
N LYS A 168 7.05 21.90 8.55
CA LYS A 168 8.44 21.85 9.06
C LYS A 168 8.55 21.73 10.57
N ARG A 169 7.51 22.08 11.33
CA ARG A 169 7.55 22.01 12.80
C ARG A 169 7.60 20.56 13.29
N LYS A 170 7.79 20.39 14.60
CA LYS A 170 7.63 19.08 15.24
C LYS A 170 6.14 18.69 15.21
N PRO A 171 5.82 17.40 14.95
CA PRO A 171 4.46 16.89 15.06
C PRO A 171 3.85 17.21 16.43
N VAL A 172 2.54 17.48 16.44
CA VAL A 172 1.80 17.87 17.65
C VAL A 172 1.09 16.66 18.29
N GLU A 173 0.92 15.61 17.49
CA GLU A 173 0.47 14.27 17.88
C GLU A 173 1.66 13.31 17.71
#